data_AF-A0A7X4AC83-F1
#
_entry.id   AF-A0A7X4AC83-F1
#
_cell.length_a   1.000
_cell.length_b   1.000
_cell.length_c   1.000
_cell.angle_alpha   90.00
_cell.angle_beta   90.00
_cell.angle_gamma   90.00
#
_symmetry.space_group_name_H-M   'P 1'
#
loop_
_entity.id
_entity.type
_entity.pdbx_description
1 polymer ?
#
loop_
_entity_poly.entity_id
_entity_poly.type
_entity_poly.pdbx_seq_one_letter_code
_entity_poly.pdbx_strand_id
1 'polypeptide(L)' 'MLESSVSDGPQLVTKRGVEAAVLVSIDEWRRMKRMARRDLKELLLAPEARTDELTPPRAAHRHREPPPLE' A
#
# COMPACT_ATOMS: atom_id res chain seq x y z
N MET A 1 -10.41 -24.56 -13.30
CA MET A 1 -10.26 -23.90 -11.97
C MET A 1 -8.98 -23.08 -11.91
N LEU A 2 -7.88 -23.61 -12.47
CA LEU A 2 -6.67 -22.81 -12.66
C LEU A 2 -6.90 -21.67 -13.65
N GLU A 3 -7.51 -21.96 -14.78
CA GLU A 3 -7.80 -21.00 -15.84
C GLU A 3 -8.70 -19.86 -15.32
N SER A 4 -9.78 -20.23 -14.62
CA SER A 4 -10.68 -19.26 -13.99
C SER A 4 -9.99 -18.43 -12.90
N SER A 5 -8.97 -18.97 -12.21
CA SER A 5 -8.16 -18.17 -11.28
C SER A 5 -7.31 -17.09 -11.96
N VAL A 6 -7.03 -17.27 -13.25
CA VAL A 6 -6.27 -16.32 -14.08
C VAL A 6 -7.20 -15.33 -14.79
N SER A 7 -8.33 -15.78 -15.35
CA SER A 7 -9.23 -14.93 -16.13
C SER A 7 -10.32 -14.24 -15.30
N ASP A 8 -10.86 -14.94 -14.30
CA ASP A 8 -12.10 -14.53 -13.62
C ASP A 8 -11.85 -14.06 -12.18
N GLY A 9 -10.63 -14.28 -11.67
CA GLY A 9 -10.18 -13.85 -10.35
C GLY A 9 -10.12 -15.00 -9.32
N PRO A 10 -9.94 -14.67 -8.02
CA PRO A 10 -9.67 -15.66 -6.97
C PRO A 10 -10.73 -16.78 -6.88
N GLN A 11 -10.28 -18.00 -6.67
CA GLN A 11 -11.16 -19.18 -6.57
C GLN A 11 -11.06 -19.80 -5.18
N LEU A 12 -12.20 -19.95 -4.51
CA LEU A 12 -12.29 -20.62 -3.22
C LEU A 12 -12.16 -22.15 -3.40
N VAL A 13 -11.26 -22.76 -2.65
CA VAL A 13 -11.02 -24.20 -2.65
C VAL A 13 -11.53 -24.78 -1.35
N THR A 14 -12.46 -25.73 -1.45
CA THR A 14 -13.03 -26.43 -0.29
C THR A 14 -12.45 -27.83 -0.13
N LYS A 15 -12.32 -28.29 1.11
CA LYS A 15 -12.01 -29.67 1.47
C LYS A 15 -13.15 -30.21 2.32
N ARG A 16 -13.89 -31.18 1.77
CA ARG A 16 -15.09 -31.77 2.43
C ARG A 16 -16.14 -30.71 2.80
N GLY A 17 -16.39 -29.76 1.91
CA GLY A 17 -17.38 -28.69 2.12
C GLY A 17 -16.91 -27.56 3.05
N VAL A 18 -15.69 -27.63 3.59
CA VAL A 18 -15.11 -26.57 4.42
C VAL A 18 -14.12 -25.76 3.58
N GLU A 19 -14.19 -24.44 3.68
CA GLU A 19 -13.23 -23.51 3.06
C GLU A 19 -11.81 -23.83 3.53
N ALA A 20 -10.92 -24.17 2.60
CA ALA A 20 -9.59 -24.69 2.93
C ALA A 20 -8.46 -23.83 2.37
N ALA A 21 -8.64 -23.23 1.19
CA ALA A 21 -7.65 -22.35 0.57
C ALA A 21 -8.30 -21.45 -0.48
N VAL A 22 -7.55 -20.46 -0.98
CA VAL A 22 -7.93 -19.67 -2.15
C VAL A 22 -6.82 -19.81 -3.19
N LEU A 23 -7.19 -20.17 -4.42
CA LEU A 23 -6.29 -20.14 -5.57
C LEU A 23 -6.34 -18.75 -6.20
N VAL A 24 -5.19 -18.10 -6.32
CA VAL A 24 -5.02 -16.78 -6.93
C VAL A 24 -3.96 -16.83 -8.01
N SER A 25 -4.08 -15.97 -9.02
CA SER A 25 -3.03 -15.79 -10.02
C SER A 25 -1.73 -15.30 -9.35
N ILE A 26 -0.59 -15.57 -9.99
CA ILE A 26 0.71 -15.17 -9.46
C ILE A 26 0.86 -13.64 -9.36
N ASP A 27 0.23 -12.90 -10.27
CA ASP A 27 0.29 -11.45 -10.30
C ASP A 27 -0.51 -10.83 -9.16
N GLU A 28 -1.69 -11.39 -8.87
CA GLU A 28 -2.51 -10.99 -7.72
C GLU A 28 -1.77 -11.30 -6.40
N TRP A 29 -1.18 -12.49 -6.28
CA TRP A 29 -0.36 -12.85 -5.12
C TRP A 29 0.82 -11.90 -4.91
N ARG A 30 1.53 -11.54 -5.97
CA ARG A 30 2.64 -10.57 -5.90
C ARG A 30 2.17 -9.18 -5.53
N ARG A 31 0.99 -8.75 -6.01
CA ARG A 31 0.37 -7.48 -5.64
C ARG A 31 0.01 -7.46 -4.14
N MET A 32 -0.67 -8.49 -3.66
CA MET A 32 -1.00 -8.66 -2.25
C MET A 32 0.24 -8.65 -1.37
N LYS A 33 1.29 -9.39 -1.75
CA LYS A 33 2.56 -9.44 -1.00
C LYS A 33 3.27 -8.09 -0.93
N ARG A 34 3.14 -7.26 -1.97
CA ARG A 34 3.65 -5.87 -1.97
C ARG A 34 2.83 -4.97 -1.05
N MET A 35 1.51 -5.09 -1.08
CA MET A 35 0.60 -4.30 -0.24
C MET A 35 0.64 -4.71 1.24
N ALA A 36 0.97 -5.96 1.54
CA ALA A 36 1.13 -6.46 2.91
C ALA A 36 2.39 -5.92 3.63
N ARG A 37 3.20 -5.07 2.98
CA ARG A 37 4.25 -4.31 3.65
C ARG A 37 3.61 -3.13 4.36
N ARG A 38 4.11 -2.77 5.55
CA ARG A 38 3.76 -1.52 6.26
C ARG A 38 3.67 -0.39 5.24
N ASP A 39 2.46 0.12 5.04
CA ASP A 39 2.21 1.12 4.01
C ASP A 39 2.33 2.53 4.61
N LEU A 40 2.49 3.53 3.74
CA LEU A 40 2.58 4.91 4.18
C LEU A 40 1.30 5.35 4.90
N LYS A 41 0.15 4.75 4.60
CA LYS A 41 -1.13 5.11 5.21
C LYS A 41 -1.18 4.68 6.68
N GLU A 42 -0.80 3.44 6.99
CA GLU A 42 -0.63 2.94 8.36
C GLU A 42 0.43 3.75 9.14
N LEU A 43 1.50 4.19 8.47
CA LEU A 43 2.50 5.06 9.08
C LEU A 43 1.90 6.43 9.47
N LEU A 44 1.14 7.05 8.58
CA LEU A 44 0.55 8.38 8.78
C LEU A 44 -0.65 8.36 9.73
N LEU A 45 -1.34 7.23 9.84
CA LEU A 45 -2.51 7.04 10.71
C LEU A 45 -2.16 6.33 12.02
N ALA A 46 -0.87 6.21 12.37
CA ALA A 46 -0.47 5.62 13.64
C ALA A 46 -1.05 6.43 14.82
N PRO A 47 -1.59 5.77 15.87
CA PRO A 47 -2.20 6.46 17.00
C PRO A 47 -1.19 7.29 17.79
N GLU A 48 0.09 6.89 17.78
CA GLU A 48 1.17 7.62 18.42
C GLU A 48 2.15 8.21 17.39
N ALA A 49 2.67 9.38 17.70
CA ALA A 49 3.78 9.96 16.97
C ALA A 49 5.03 9.06 17.12
N ARG A 50 5.72 8.78 16.01
CA ARG A 50 6.96 7.97 16.04
C ARG A 50 8.21 8.76 16.40
N THR A 51 8.11 10.10 16.39
CA THR A 51 9.16 11.03 16.77
C THR A 51 8.50 12.35 17.18
N ASP A 52 9.08 13.01 18.18
CA ASP A 52 8.68 14.36 18.59
C ASP A 52 9.29 15.43 17.67
N GLU A 53 10.34 15.09 16.91
CA GLU A 53 10.97 15.96 15.91
C GLU A 53 10.51 15.53 14.50
N LEU A 54 9.34 16.02 14.07
CA LEU A 54 8.74 15.69 12.77
C LEU A 54 9.37 16.43 11.59
N THR A 55 10.23 17.42 11.83
CA THR A 55 10.77 18.23 10.74
C THR A 55 12.18 18.66 11.07
N PRO A 56 13.18 18.39 10.21
CA PRO A 56 14.46 19.06 10.34
C PRO A 56 14.23 20.59 10.29
N PRO A 57 15.12 21.40 10.87
CA PRO A 57 15.03 22.85 10.78
C PRO A 57 14.74 23.26 9.33
N ARG A 58 13.73 24.13 9.13
CA ARG A 58 13.32 24.58 7.79
C ARG A 58 14.57 25.10 7.07
N ALA A 59 14.97 24.41 6.02
CA ALA A 59 16.11 24.84 5.23
C ALA A 59 15.78 26.19 4.58
N ALA A 60 16.73 27.13 4.63
CA ALA A 60 16.64 28.36 3.87
C ALA A 60 16.86 28.03 2.38
N HIS A 61 15.77 27.87 1.64
CA HIS A 61 15.84 27.73 0.20
C HIS A 61 15.98 29.11 -0.45
N ARG A 62 16.81 29.22 -1.48
CA ARG A 62 16.83 30.43 -2.31
C ARG A 62 15.52 30.49 -3.09
N HIS A 63 14.68 31.46 -2.76
CA HIS A 63 13.50 31.77 -3.55
C HIS A 63 13.89 32.68 -4.72
N ARG A 64 13.20 32.53 -5.85
CA ARG A 64 13.24 33.53 -6.92
C ARG A 64 12.51 34.78 -6.43
N GLU A 65 13.03 35.95 -6.79
CA GLU A 65 12.38 37.22 -6.48
C GLU A 65 10.98 37.26 -7.12
N PRO A 66 9.92 37.56 -6.35
CA PRO A 66 8.57 37.67 -6.88
C PRO A 66 8.49 38.85 -7.86
N PRO A 67 7.58 38.80 -8.85
CA PRO A 67 7.34 39.94 -9.72
C PRO A 67 6.80 41.14 -8.91
N PRO A 68 6.98 42.39 -9.41
CA PRO A 68 6.41 43.58 -8.78
C PRO A 68 4.90 43.43 -8.62
N LEU A 69 4.39 43.84 -7.46
CA LEU A 69 2.95 44.02 -7.26
C LEU A 69 2.56 45.35 -7.91
N GLU A 70 1.63 45.33 -8.86
CA GLU A 70 0.98 46.53 -9.42
C GLU A 70 -0.03 47.13 -8.44
#